data_AF-A0A4R1X2L8-F1
#
_entry.id   AF-A0A4R1X2L8-F1
#
_cell.length_a   1.000
_cell.length_b   1.000
_cell.length_c   1.000
_cell.angle_alpha   90.00
_cell.angle_beta   90.00
_cell.angle_gamma   90.00
#
_symmetry.space_group_name_H-M   'P 1'
#
loop_
_entity.id
_entity.type
_entity.pdbx_description
1 polymer ?
#
loop_
_entity_poly.entity_id
_entity_poly.type
_entity_poly.pdbx_seq_one_letter_code
_entity_poly.pdbx_strand_id
1 'polypeptide(L)'
;MTTADETAIAVLGWLAGEPELLGRFLALTGTDPTRLRGAVGDPGFMAGLLDFVMDHEPTLLQFCEATGTKPEAVARAHAALSGFRGDTGSA
;
A
#
# COMPACT_ATOMS: atom_id res chain seq x y z
N MET A 1 -2.59 13.51 -12.12
CA MET A 1 -3.56 12.82 -11.24
C MET A 1 -2.91 11.48 -10.94
N THR A 2 -2.34 11.32 -9.75
CA THR A 2 -1.52 10.17 -9.40
C THR A 2 -2.37 8.90 -9.43
N THR A 3 -1.88 7.86 -10.09
CA THR A 3 -2.57 6.57 -10.22
C THR A 3 -2.55 5.79 -8.89
N ALA A 4 -3.35 4.73 -8.80
CA ALA A 4 -3.41 3.90 -7.59
C ALA A 4 -2.06 3.21 -7.32
N ASP A 5 -1.43 2.66 -8.36
CA ASP A 5 -0.08 2.09 -8.31
C ASP A 5 0.96 3.11 -7.84
N GLU A 6 0.95 4.34 -8.39
CA GLU A 6 1.88 5.38 -7.96
C GLU A 6 1.73 5.73 -6.48
N THR A 7 0.50 5.71 -5.95
CA THR A 7 0.23 5.94 -4.53
C THR A 7 0.79 4.81 -3.68
N ALA A 8 0.58 3.56 -4.08
CA ALA A 8 1.13 2.39 -3.38
C ALA A 8 2.66 2.36 -3.43
N ILE A 9 3.27 2.71 -4.57
CA ILE A 9 4.72 2.82 -4.72
C ILE A 9 5.27 3.95 -3.82
N ALA A 10 4.59 5.09 -3.74
CA ALA A 10 4.99 6.18 -2.84
C ALA A 10 4.94 5.75 -1.37
N VAL A 11 3.89 5.04 -0.96
CA VAL A 11 3.78 4.45 0.39
C VAL A 11 4.93 3.49 0.63
N LEU A 12 5.23 2.60 -0.31
CA LEU A 12 6.32 1.64 -0.17
C LEU A 12 7.68 2.33 -0.04
N GLY A 13 7.94 3.36 -0.84
CA GLY A 13 9.17 4.15 -0.79
C GLY A 13 9.33 4.87 0.55
N TRP A 14 8.24 5.43 1.09
CA TRP A 14 8.22 6.03 2.41
C TRP A 14 8.45 4.99 3.51
N LEU A 15 7.76 3.84 3.45
CA LEU A 15 7.90 2.74 4.39
C LEU A 15 9.33 2.15 4.39
N ALA A 16 9.99 2.13 3.23
CA ALA A 16 11.38 1.70 3.12
C ALA A 16 12.38 2.62 3.88
N GLY A 17 11.99 3.87 4.14
CA GLY A 17 12.72 4.78 5.03
C GLY A 17 12.48 4.54 6.52
N GLU A 18 11.41 3.81 6.87
CA GLU A 18 10.93 3.56 8.23
C GLU A 18 11.13 2.08 8.61
N PRO A 19 12.32 1.68 9.12
CA PRO A 19 12.66 0.28 9.35
C PRO A 19 11.74 -0.42 10.36
N GLU A 20 11.20 0.31 11.34
CA GLU A 20 10.26 -0.23 12.33
C GLU A 20 8.91 -0.58 11.70
N LEU A 21 8.37 0.32 10.87
CA LEU A 21 7.10 0.10 10.17
C LEU A 21 7.23 -0.96 9.09
N LEU A 22 8.33 -0.94 8.33
CA LEU A 22 8.61 -1.98 7.34
C LEU A 22 8.72 -3.36 8.00
N GLY A 23 9.44 -3.46 9.13
CA GLY A 23 9.54 -4.70 9.90
C GLY A 23 8.17 -5.21 10.37
N ARG A 24 7.32 -4.32 10.87
CA ARG A 24 5.94 -4.65 11.26
C ARG A 24 5.09 -5.12 10.08
N PHE A 25 5.15 -4.43 8.95
CA PHE A 25 4.43 -4.81 7.73
C PHE A 25 4.85 -6.20 7.24
N LEU A 26 6.15 -6.47 7.18
CA LEU A 26 6.71 -7.77 6.79
C LEU A 26 6.25 -8.87 7.76
N ALA A 27 6.26 -8.60 9.07
CA ALA A 27 5.79 -9.53 10.09
C ALA A 27 4.29 -9.84 9.98
N LEU A 28 3.45 -8.84 9.68
CA LEU A 28 2.00 -9.00 9.55
C LEU A 28 1.60 -9.71 8.25
N THR A 29 2.28 -9.38 7.15
CA THR A 29 2.00 -9.98 5.83
C THR A 29 2.70 -11.32 5.61
N GLY A 30 3.63 -11.70 6.50
CA GLY A 30 4.49 -12.87 6.32
C GLY A 30 5.39 -12.76 5.09
N THR A 31 5.71 -11.54 4.66
CA THR A 31 6.53 -11.26 3.47
C THR A 31 7.97 -10.97 3.87
N ASP A 32 8.93 -11.39 3.05
CA ASP A 32 10.35 -11.08 3.21
C ASP A 32 10.78 -9.85 2.37
N PRO A 33 11.79 -9.09 2.80
CA PRO A 33 12.30 -7.94 2.05
C PRO A 33 12.87 -8.34 0.67
N THR A 34 13.32 -9.59 0.51
CA THR A 34 13.72 -10.17 -0.78
C THR A 34 12.55 -10.44 -1.71
N ARG A 35 11.37 -10.79 -1.17
CA ARG A 35 10.15 -10.99 -1.94
C ARG A 35 9.45 -9.67 -2.26
N LEU A 36 9.69 -8.64 -1.44
CA LEU A 36 9.12 -7.30 -1.61
C LEU A 36 9.28 -6.77 -3.04
N ARG A 37 10.50 -6.84 -3.60
CA ARG A 37 10.78 -6.37 -4.98
C ARG A 37 9.97 -7.11 -6.05
N GLY A 38 9.71 -8.40 -5.85
CA GLY A 38 8.90 -9.19 -6.78
C GLY A 38 7.40 -8.98 -6.58
N ALA A 39 7.00 -8.54 -5.39
CA ALA A 39 5.61 -8.19 -5.07
C ALA A 39 5.25 -6.77 -5.50
N VAL A 40 6.24 -5.88 -5.72
CA VAL A 40 6.02 -4.59 -6.38
C VAL A 40 5.57 -4.84 -7.82
N GLY A 41 4.29 -4.60 -8.07
CA GLY A 41 3.64 -4.89 -9.36
C GLY A 41 2.42 -5.79 -9.20
N ASP A 42 2.28 -6.46 -8.06
CA ASP A 42 1.08 -7.22 -7.73
C ASP A 42 0.03 -6.28 -7.10
N PRO A 43 -1.14 -6.08 -7.74
CA PRO A 43 -2.16 -5.18 -7.24
C PRO A 43 -2.75 -5.65 -5.91
N GLY A 44 -2.76 -6.97 -5.63
CA GLY A 44 -3.18 -7.50 -4.34
C GLY A 44 -2.22 -7.15 -3.21
N PHE A 45 -0.91 -7.27 -3.47
CA PHE A 45 0.12 -6.83 -2.54
C PHE A 45 0.06 -5.31 -2.29
N MET A 46 -0.06 -4.51 -3.36
CA MET A 46 -0.17 -3.05 -3.24
C MET A 46 -1.44 -2.65 -2.47
N ALA A 47 -2.56 -3.35 -2.68
CA ALA A 47 -3.77 -3.13 -1.91
C ALA A 47 -3.53 -3.42 -0.42
N GLY A 48 -2.94 -4.57 -0.08
CA GLY A 48 -2.62 -4.91 1.31
C GLY A 48 -1.65 -3.94 1.99
N LEU A 49 -0.73 -3.35 1.24
CA LEU A 49 0.16 -2.28 1.73
C LEU A 49 -0.63 -1.01 2.11
N LEU A 50 -1.56 -0.59 1.24
CA LEU A 50 -2.42 0.57 1.52
C LEU A 50 -3.37 0.28 2.68
N ASP A 51 -3.91 -0.93 2.77
CA ASP A 51 -4.76 -1.38 3.87
C ASP A 51 -4.00 -1.34 5.20
N PHE A 52 -2.74 -1.81 5.25
CA PHE A 52 -1.90 -1.73 6.45
C PHE A 52 -1.70 -0.30 6.95
N VAL A 53 -1.47 0.65 6.03
CA VAL A 53 -1.32 2.06 6.39
C VAL A 53 -2.65 2.65 6.84
N MET A 54 -3.75 2.28 6.19
CA MET A 54 -5.10 2.72 6.57
C MET A 54 -5.58 2.15 7.91
N ASP A 55 -5.21 0.92 8.25
CA ASP A 55 -5.53 0.27 9.52
C ASP A 55 -4.82 0.95 10.71
N HIS A 56 -3.77 1.73 10.44
CA HIS A 56 -3.04 2.49 11.44
C HIS A 56 -3.06 4.00 11.15
N GLU A 57 -4.06 4.69 11.70
CA GLU A 57 -4.25 6.15 11.60
C GLU A 57 -2.95 6.98 11.77
N PRO A 58 -2.07 6.77 12.77
CA PRO A 58 -0.85 7.56 12.89
C PRO A 58 0.10 7.35 11.70
N THR A 59 0.23 6.13 11.17
CA THR A 59 1.05 5.85 9.99
C THR A 59 0.46 6.50 8.74
N LEU A 60 -0.86 6.45 8.58
CA LEU A 60 -1.56 7.14 7.50
C LEU A 60 -1.28 8.65 7.54
N LEU A 61 -1.44 9.27 8.71
CA LEU A 61 -1.19 10.70 8.88
C LEU A 61 0.27 11.06 8.61
N GLN A 62 1.23 10.30 9.14
CA GLN A 62 2.65 10.53 8.90
C GLN A 62 3.03 10.44 7.41
N PHE A 63 2.49 9.44 6.70
CA PHE A 63 2.67 9.34 5.26
C PHE A 63 2.06 10.54 4.52
N CYS A 64 0.84 10.94 4.90
CA CYS A 64 0.15 12.08 4.31
C CYS A 64 0.91 13.40 4.54
N GLU A 65 1.45 13.60 5.74
CA GLU A 65 2.30 14.76 6.07
C GLU A 65 3.62 14.75 5.31
N ALA A 66 4.28 13.59 5.20
CA ALA A 66 5.57 13.46 4.53
C ALA A 66 5.48 13.66 3.00
N THR A 67 4.38 13.20 2.38
CA THR A 67 4.20 13.24 0.92
C THR A 67 3.27 14.34 0.43
N GLY A 68 2.54 14.99 1.34
CA GLY A 68 1.44 15.91 0.99
C GLY A 68 0.23 15.18 0.36
N THR A 69 0.19 13.86 0.42
CA THR A 69 -0.91 13.05 -0.09
C THR A 69 -2.11 13.18 0.84
N LYS A 70 -3.33 13.23 0.28
CA LYS A 70 -4.54 13.21 1.10
C LYS A 70 -4.88 11.78 1.52
N PRO A 71 -5.38 11.56 2.75
CA PRO A 71 -5.82 10.24 3.19
C PRO A 71 -6.94 9.67 2.28
N GLU A 72 -7.79 10.53 1.72
CA GLU A 72 -8.81 10.08 0.76
C GLU A 72 -8.21 9.52 -0.54
N ALA A 73 -7.03 10.01 -0.94
CA ALA A 73 -6.33 9.49 -2.12
C ALA A 73 -5.79 8.07 -1.87
N VAL A 74 -5.29 7.82 -0.65
CA VAL A 74 -4.85 6.48 -0.21
C VAL A 74 -6.02 5.50 -0.22
N ALA A 75 -7.16 5.90 0.36
CA ALA A 75 -8.37 5.07 0.38
C ALA A 75 -8.90 4.79 -1.05
N ARG A 76 -8.86 5.78 -1.94
CA ARG A 76 -9.24 5.59 -3.34
C ARG A 76 -8.28 4.66 -4.09
N ALA A 77 -6.97 4.78 -3.85
CA ALA A 77 -5.99 3.88 -4.43
C ALA A 77 -6.20 2.45 -3.93
N HIS A 78 -6.46 2.26 -2.64
CA HIS A 78 -6.78 0.95 -2.06
C HIS A 78 -8.04 0.34 -2.69
N ALA A 79 -9.11 1.13 -2.85
CA ALA A 79 -10.33 0.67 -3.49
C ALA A 79 -10.11 0.29 -4.97
N ALA A 80 -9.28 1.03 -5.70
CA ALA A 80 -8.95 0.72 -7.09
C ALA A 80 -8.14 -0.59 -7.22
N LEU A 81 -7.17 -0.81 -6.32
CA LEU A 81 -6.30 -2.00 -6.34
C LEU A 81 -6.98 -3.25 -5.79
N SER A 82 -7.77 -3.13 -4.71
CA SER A 82 -8.55 -4.24 -4.14
C SER A 82 -9.75 -4.62 -5.01
N GLY A 83 -10.30 -3.65 -5.76
CA GLY A 83 -11.35 -3.85 -6.75
C GLY A 83 -10.89 -4.58 -8.01
N PHE A 84 -9.58 -4.62 -8.30
CA PHE A 84 -9.00 -5.44 -9.36
C PHE A 84 -8.93 -6.94 -9.00
N ARG A 85 -9.78 -7.41 -8.08
CA ARG A 85 -10.11 -8.83 -8.00
C ARG A 85 -10.89 -9.15 -9.26
N GLY A 86 -10.17 -9.71 -10.24
CA GLY A 86 -10.59 -9.87 -11.64
C GLY A 86 -12.09 -10.07 -11.83
N ASP A 87 -12.59 -9.44 -12.88
CA ASP A 87 -13.75 -9.84 -13.65
C ASP A 87 -13.72 -11.35 -13.97
N THR A 88 -13.92 -12.20 -12.98
CA THR A 88 -14.44 -13.53 -13.22
C THR A 88 -15.93 -13.33 -13.31
N GLY A 89 -16.41 -13.43 -14.55
CA GLY A 89 -17.76 -13.10 -14.94
C GLY A 89 -18.82 -13.77 -14.07
N SER A 90 -19.92 -13.04 -13.94
CA SER A 90 -21.23 -13.65 -13.82
C SER A 90 -21.40 -14.71 -14.91
N ALA A 91 -21.66 -15.95 -14.50
CA ALA A 91 -22.44 -16.92 -15.26
C ALA A 91 -23.16 -17.84 -14.27
#